data_AF-A0A7V5LIP8-F1
#
_entry.id   AF-A0A7V5LIP8-F1
#
_cell.length_a   1.000
_cell.length_b   1.000
_cell.length_c   1.000
_cell.angle_alpha   90.00
_cell.angle_beta   90.00
_cell.angle_gamma   90.00
#
_symmetry.space_group_name_H-M   'P 1'
#
loop_
_entity.id
_entity.type
_entity.pdbx_description
1 polymer ?
#
loop_
_entity_poly.entity_id
_entity_poly.type
_entity_poly.pdbx_seq_one_letter_code
_entity_poly.pdbx_strand_id
1 'polypeptide(L)'
;MAQQSKFQIWFRATRPFSFTASIIPVLIATAFAFLRQPDDIMWGLFPVVFFGAVLFHIGANLVSDYYDYKFGVDAEDTYGGSRVIIERLLEPKQVLRGGLLSFAIGFLLGLILVYYRGYEVLLMGLGGLFLGLFYTLTRKGLKYIALGDLAIFIAFGPLLVIGSYFSLTGKYDWQTFLISLPIGFLVVAILHANNSRDIFNDNRVKIKTVPILIGLNASKIAYLVLIFGAYILTILLIGLNVINITGLLVFLSIPVAIRNVKEFSKATSNNISPIVIMDVKTAQLHTQFGILFILAIILSKFL
;
A
#
# COMPACT_ATOMS: atom_id res chain seq x y z
N MET A 1 -15.24 22.32 -20.27
CA MET A 1 -14.33 21.29 -19.72
C MET A 1 -14.30 20.15 -20.73
N ALA A 2 -13.11 19.74 -21.19
CA ALA A 2 -13.02 18.59 -22.10
C ALA A 2 -13.65 17.36 -21.43
N GLN A 3 -14.55 16.67 -22.13
CA GLN A 3 -15.23 15.49 -21.64
C GLN A 3 -14.15 14.40 -21.39
N GLN A 4 -13.97 13.97 -20.14
CA GLN A 4 -12.97 12.94 -19.82
C GLN A 4 -13.27 11.66 -20.62
N SER A 5 -12.25 11.04 -21.18
CA SER A 5 -12.43 9.77 -21.88
C SER A 5 -12.75 8.65 -20.89
N LYS A 6 -13.46 7.60 -21.34
CA LYS A 6 -13.74 6.42 -20.49
C LYS A 6 -12.47 5.83 -19.88
N PHE A 7 -11.37 5.84 -20.64
CA PHE A 7 -10.07 5.38 -20.16
C PHE A 7 -9.56 6.24 -18.99
N GLN A 8 -9.62 7.57 -19.11
CA GLN A 8 -9.19 8.48 -18.03
C GLN A 8 -10.02 8.28 -16.75
N ILE A 9 -11.34 8.07 -16.89
CA ILE A 9 -12.24 7.82 -15.77
C ILE A 9 -11.85 6.52 -15.05
N TRP A 10 -11.65 5.42 -15.78
CA TRP A 10 -11.23 4.15 -15.19
C TRP A 10 -9.82 4.20 -14.60
N PHE A 11 -8.89 4.90 -15.26
CA PHE A 11 -7.54 5.12 -14.74
C PHE A 11 -7.57 5.91 -13.44
N ARG A 12 -8.46 6.90 -13.31
CA ARG A 12 -8.69 7.60 -12.04
C ARG A 12 -9.28 6.66 -10.99
N ALA A 13 -10.26 5.83 -11.37
CA ALA A 13 -10.93 4.89 -10.46
C ALA A 13 -9.96 3.92 -9.78
N THR A 14 -8.88 3.53 -10.46
CA THR A 14 -7.88 2.61 -9.89
C THR A 14 -6.94 3.24 -8.87
N ARG A 15 -6.99 4.58 -8.69
CA ARG A 15 -6.12 5.37 -7.79
C ARG A 15 -4.61 5.13 -8.02
N PRO A 16 -4.05 5.47 -9.20
CA PRO A 16 -2.69 5.10 -9.61
C PRO A 16 -1.58 5.60 -8.67
N PHE A 17 -1.79 6.72 -7.98
CA PHE A 17 -0.83 7.23 -6.99
C PHE A 17 -0.54 6.20 -5.88
N SER A 18 -1.52 5.34 -5.57
CA SER A 18 -1.39 4.31 -4.53
C SER A 18 -0.58 3.09 -4.99
N PHE A 19 -0.42 2.87 -6.30
CA PHE A 19 0.22 1.65 -6.85
C PHE A 19 1.66 1.45 -6.39
N THR A 20 2.32 2.49 -5.90
CA THR A 20 3.59 2.37 -5.20
C THR A 20 3.54 1.32 -4.08
N ALA A 21 2.43 1.23 -3.35
CA ALA A 21 2.24 0.26 -2.26
C ALA A 21 2.22 -1.20 -2.70
N SER A 22 1.92 -1.50 -3.97
CA SER A 22 2.04 -2.87 -4.52
C SER A 22 3.31 -3.07 -5.35
N ILE A 23 3.71 -2.06 -6.12
CA ILE A 23 4.85 -2.15 -7.04
C ILE A 23 6.17 -2.21 -6.29
N ILE A 24 6.41 -1.29 -5.33
CA ILE A 24 7.67 -1.21 -4.62
C ILE A 24 7.96 -2.49 -3.81
N PRO A 25 7.02 -3.08 -3.04
CA PRO A 25 7.26 -4.35 -2.37
C PRO A 25 7.67 -5.49 -3.31
N VAL A 26 6.99 -5.64 -4.45
CA VAL A 26 7.32 -6.66 -5.46
C VAL A 26 8.73 -6.46 -6.00
N LEU A 27 9.10 -5.21 -6.33
CA LEU A 27 10.42 -4.90 -6.85
C LEU A 27 11.52 -5.08 -5.80
N ILE A 28 11.25 -4.76 -4.52
CA ILE A 28 12.19 -5.02 -3.42
C ILE A 28 12.40 -6.52 -3.21
N ALA A 29 11.32 -7.30 -3.20
CA ALA A 29 11.42 -8.76 -3.13
C ALA A 29 12.24 -9.33 -4.31
N THR A 30 12.03 -8.80 -5.51
CA THR A 30 12.77 -9.19 -6.71
C THR A 30 14.25 -8.81 -6.62
N ALA A 31 14.57 -7.60 -6.19
CA ALA A 31 15.95 -7.14 -6.00
C ALA A 31 16.67 -7.96 -4.91
N PHE A 32 15.96 -8.28 -3.82
CA PHE A 32 16.50 -9.09 -2.74
C PHE A 32 16.69 -10.55 -3.14
N ALA A 33 15.76 -11.13 -3.92
CA ALA A 33 15.95 -12.43 -4.56
C ALA A 33 17.20 -12.41 -5.45
N PHE A 34 17.38 -11.36 -6.25
CA PHE A 34 18.56 -11.23 -7.12
C PHE A 34 19.87 -11.12 -6.32
N LEU A 35 19.84 -10.49 -5.15
CA LEU A 35 21.00 -10.42 -4.26
C LEU A 35 21.31 -11.77 -3.60
N ARG A 36 20.29 -12.46 -3.08
CA ARG A 36 20.46 -13.64 -2.21
C ARG A 36 20.50 -14.98 -2.94
N GLN A 37 19.66 -15.15 -3.96
CA GLN A 37 19.42 -16.43 -4.64
C GLN A 37 19.20 -16.21 -6.14
N PRO A 38 20.17 -15.62 -6.87
CA PRO A 38 20.00 -15.28 -8.27
C PRO A 38 19.67 -16.48 -9.18
N ASP A 39 20.23 -17.66 -8.86
CA ASP A 39 20.07 -18.87 -9.68
C ASP A 39 18.70 -19.54 -9.50
N ASP A 40 18.00 -19.26 -8.39
CA ASP A 40 16.67 -19.81 -8.11
C ASP A 40 15.52 -19.00 -8.75
N ILE A 41 15.82 -17.81 -9.29
CA ILE A 41 14.80 -16.90 -9.83
C ILE A 41 14.23 -17.42 -11.14
N MET A 42 12.93 -17.69 -11.14
CA MET A 42 12.16 -17.94 -12.35
C MET A 42 11.62 -16.63 -12.93
N TRP A 43 12.41 -15.94 -13.74
CA TRP A 43 12.04 -14.65 -14.33
C TRP A 43 10.73 -14.66 -15.13
N GLY A 44 10.35 -15.80 -15.70
CA GLY A 44 9.05 -15.96 -16.37
C GLY A 44 7.83 -15.75 -15.45
N LEU A 45 8.00 -15.90 -14.13
CA LEU A 45 6.95 -15.65 -13.14
C LEU A 45 6.86 -14.18 -12.70
N PHE A 46 7.88 -13.36 -12.98
CA PHE A 46 7.89 -11.95 -12.55
C PHE A 46 6.69 -11.14 -13.08
N PRO A 47 6.32 -11.19 -14.37
CA PRO A 47 5.13 -10.49 -14.85
C PRO A 47 3.85 -10.98 -14.15
N VAL A 48 3.75 -12.27 -13.85
CA VAL A 48 2.59 -12.87 -13.16
C VAL A 48 2.47 -12.32 -11.73
N VAL A 49 3.57 -12.28 -10.98
CA VAL A 49 3.62 -11.69 -9.63
C VAL A 49 3.29 -10.20 -9.68
N PHE A 50 3.93 -9.46 -10.58
CA PHE A 50 3.77 -8.01 -10.71
C PHE A 50 2.33 -7.61 -11.06
N PHE A 51 1.78 -8.16 -12.15
CA PHE A 51 0.42 -7.83 -12.57
C PHE A 51 -0.62 -8.42 -11.62
N GLY A 52 -0.37 -9.59 -11.03
CA GLY A 52 -1.21 -10.16 -9.98
C GLY A 52 -1.35 -9.19 -8.81
N ALA A 53 -0.23 -8.74 -8.23
CA ALA A 53 -0.23 -7.80 -7.10
C ALA A 53 -0.96 -6.49 -7.43
N VAL A 54 -0.71 -5.91 -8.61
CA VAL A 54 -1.38 -4.67 -9.05
C VAL A 54 -2.88 -4.90 -9.24
N LEU A 55 -3.30 -6.03 -9.84
CA LEU A 55 -4.71 -6.35 -10.04
C LEU A 55 -5.46 -6.57 -8.72
N PHE A 56 -4.87 -7.29 -7.76
CA PHE A 56 -5.46 -7.41 -6.42
C PHE A 56 -5.59 -6.04 -5.73
N HIS A 57 -4.60 -5.18 -5.88
CA HIS A 57 -4.67 -3.82 -5.34
C HIS A 57 -5.75 -2.97 -6.03
N ILE A 58 -5.85 -3.01 -7.36
CA ILE A 58 -6.93 -2.36 -8.12
C ILE A 58 -8.30 -2.88 -7.64
N GLY A 59 -8.43 -4.20 -7.49
CA GLY A 59 -9.63 -4.85 -6.98
C GLY A 59 -10.04 -4.29 -5.61
N ALA A 60 -9.09 -4.24 -4.67
CA ALA A 60 -9.32 -3.71 -3.33
C ALA A 60 -9.73 -2.23 -3.34
N ASN A 61 -9.08 -1.39 -4.17
CA ASN A 61 -9.42 0.03 -4.29
C ASN A 61 -10.85 0.23 -4.83
N LEU A 62 -11.22 -0.47 -5.90
CA LEU A 62 -12.55 -0.35 -6.52
C LEU A 62 -13.66 -0.90 -5.60
N VAL A 63 -13.41 -2.03 -4.92
CA VAL A 63 -14.35 -2.57 -3.94
C VAL A 63 -14.48 -1.61 -2.74
N SER A 64 -13.39 -1.01 -2.27
CA SER A 64 -13.42 0.02 -1.23
C SER A 64 -14.26 1.22 -1.65
N ASP A 65 -14.04 1.80 -2.84
CA ASP A 65 -14.84 2.91 -3.38
C ASP A 65 -16.35 2.61 -3.34
N TYR A 66 -16.73 1.40 -3.77
CA TYR A 66 -18.13 1.00 -3.77
C TYR A 66 -18.72 0.92 -2.35
N TYR A 67 -18.03 0.27 -1.40
CA TYR A 67 -18.54 0.09 -0.04
C TYR A 67 -18.47 1.37 0.79
N ASP A 68 -17.44 2.18 0.60
CA ASP A 68 -17.32 3.51 1.21
C ASP A 68 -18.48 4.41 0.75
N TYR A 69 -18.82 4.40 -0.54
CA TYR A 69 -20.03 5.06 -1.04
C TYR A 69 -21.32 4.46 -0.44
N LYS A 70 -21.47 3.13 -0.47
CA LYS A 70 -22.67 2.43 0.01
C LYS A 70 -22.95 2.71 1.50
N PHE A 71 -21.90 2.89 2.29
CA PHE A 71 -22.02 3.16 3.73
C PHE A 71 -21.98 4.66 4.08
N GLY A 72 -21.83 5.54 3.08
CA GLY A 72 -21.81 6.99 3.26
C GLY A 72 -20.51 7.55 3.83
N VAL A 73 -19.42 6.76 3.81
CA VAL A 73 -18.08 7.20 4.19
C VAL A 73 -17.55 8.18 3.14
N ASP A 74 -17.69 7.82 1.86
CA ASP A 74 -17.43 8.74 0.76
C ASP A 74 -18.72 9.50 0.41
N ALA A 75 -18.67 10.83 0.49
CA ALA A 75 -19.79 11.73 0.24
C ALA A 75 -19.31 13.03 -0.45
N GLU A 76 -20.22 13.90 -0.86
CA GLU A 76 -19.87 15.13 -1.60
C GLU A 76 -18.87 16.02 -0.84
N ASP A 77 -18.96 16.08 0.49
CA ASP A 77 -18.15 16.90 1.40
C ASP A 77 -16.88 16.20 1.95
N THR A 78 -16.56 14.99 1.49
CA THR A 78 -15.33 14.27 1.87
C THR A 78 -14.28 14.28 0.77
N TYR A 79 -13.02 13.97 1.13
CA TYR A 79 -11.90 13.91 0.17
C TYR A 79 -11.51 12.47 -0.20
N GLY A 80 -12.21 11.49 0.36
CA GLY A 80 -12.02 10.06 0.13
C GLY A 80 -12.40 9.59 -1.28
N GLY A 81 -12.14 8.32 -1.55
CA GLY A 81 -12.50 7.72 -2.83
C GLY A 81 -11.57 8.07 -3.99
N SER A 82 -11.85 7.47 -5.15
CA SER A 82 -11.43 8.02 -6.44
C SER A 82 -12.32 9.18 -6.91
N ARG A 83 -13.44 9.42 -6.20
CA ARG A 83 -14.54 10.36 -6.50
C ARG A 83 -15.38 10.02 -7.75
N VAL A 84 -15.06 8.97 -8.51
CA VAL A 84 -15.78 8.65 -9.76
C VAL A 84 -17.25 8.31 -9.56
N ILE A 85 -17.62 7.74 -8.40
CA ILE A 85 -19.01 7.47 -8.04
C ILE A 85 -19.72 8.75 -7.58
N ILE A 86 -19.07 9.53 -6.72
CA ILE A 86 -19.61 10.80 -6.18
C ILE A 86 -19.87 11.81 -7.30
N GLU A 87 -18.95 11.89 -8.27
CA GLU A 87 -19.06 12.75 -9.45
C GLU A 87 -19.95 12.15 -10.56
N ARG A 88 -20.57 10.99 -10.31
CA ARG A 88 -21.48 10.30 -11.25
C ARG A 88 -20.83 9.97 -12.61
N LEU A 89 -19.51 9.78 -12.63
CA LEU A 89 -18.75 9.39 -13.82
C LEU A 89 -18.87 7.90 -14.12
N LEU A 90 -19.07 7.08 -13.07
CA LEU A 90 -19.37 5.65 -13.16
C LEU A 90 -20.49 5.31 -12.20
N GLU A 91 -21.33 4.33 -12.58
CA GLU A 91 -22.31 3.77 -11.66
C GLU A 91 -21.62 2.93 -10.56
N PRO A 92 -22.13 2.92 -9.32
CA PRO A 92 -21.57 2.10 -8.25
C PRO A 92 -21.40 0.62 -8.63
N LYS A 93 -22.39 0.05 -9.33
CA LYS A 93 -22.34 -1.35 -9.78
C LYS A 93 -21.25 -1.60 -10.82
N GLN A 94 -20.91 -0.61 -11.66
CA GLN A 94 -19.80 -0.73 -12.61
C GLN A 94 -18.47 -0.81 -11.87
N VAL A 95 -18.26 0.06 -10.88
CA VAL A 95 -17.04 0.07 -10.04
C VAL A 95 -16.89 -1.25 -9.30
N LEU A 96 -17.96 -1.76 -8.65
CA LEU A 96 -17.93 -3.06 -7.98
C LEU A 96 -17.57 -4.20 -8.94
N ARG A 97 -18.20 -4.26 -10.12
CA ARG A 97 -17.90 -5.29 -11.13
C ARG A 97 -16.45 -5.20 -11.62
N GLY A 98 -15.93 -3.99 -11.82
CA GLY A 98 -14.53 -3.75 -12.15
C GLY A 98 -13.60 -4.32 -11.09
N GLY A 99 -13.88 -4.06 -9.81
CA GLY A 99 -13.10 -4.59 -8.70
C GLY A 99 -13.13 -6.12 -8.62
N LEU A 100 -14.31 -6.73 -8.76
CA LEU A 100 -14.46 -8.19 -8.77
C LEU A 100 -13.77 -8.84 -9.97
N LEU A 101 -13.81 -8.20 -11.15
CA LEU A 101 -13.10 -8.66 -12.33
C LEU A 101 -11.58 -8.59 -12.14
N SER A 102 -11.06 -7.51 -11.55
CA SER A 102 -9.64 -7.41 -11.21
C SER A 102 -9.20 -8.50 -10.23
N PHE A 103 -10.00 -8.79 -9.20
CA PHE A 103 -9.73 -9.93 -8.31
C PHE A 103 -9.79 -11.28 -9.03
N ALA A 104 -10.75 -11.49 -9.93
CA ALA A 104 -10.84 -12.73 -10.70
C ALA A 104 -9.62 -12.94 -11.60
N ILE A 105 -9.18 -11.92 -12.33
CA ILE A 105 -7.97 -12.00 -13.17
C ILE A 105 -6.72 -12.20 -12.29
N GLY A 106 -6.61 -11.45 -11.19
CA GLY A 106 -5.52 -11.62 -10.22
C GLY A 106 -5.48 -13.04 -9.65
N PHE A 107 -6.63 -13.63 -9.32
CA PHE A 107 -6.74 -15.00 -8.85
C PHE A 107 -6.29 -16.02 -9.91
N LEU A 108 -6.69 -15.85 -11.18
CA LEU A 108 -6.23 -16.71 -12.28
C LEU A 108 -4.70 -16.64 -12.46
N LEU A 109 -4.10 -15.44 -12.34
CA LEU A 109 -2.64 -15.29 -12.33
C LEU A 109 -2.02 -15.98 -11.10
N GLY A 110 -2.66 -15.87 -9.94
CA GLY A 110 -2.27 -16.60 -8.73
C GLY A 110 -2.25 -18.11 -8.91
N LEU A 111 -3.21 -18.69 -9.63
CA LEU A 111 -3.23 -20.13 -9.93
C LEU A 111 -2.02 -20.58 -10.76
N ILE A 112 -1.50 -19.73 -11.65
CA ILE A 112 -0.25 -20.01 -12.37
C ILE A 112 0.90 -20.13 -11.35
N LEU A 113 0.98 -19.22 -10.37
CA LEU A 113 2.02 -19.28 -9.34
C LEU A 113 1.87 -20.54 -8.47
N VAL A 114 0.63 -20.92 -8.12
CA VAL A 114 0.34 -22.16 -7.37
C VAL A 114 0.81 -23.40 -8.13
N TYR A 115 0.61 -23.45 -9.46
CA TYR A 115 1.08 -24.56 -10.28
C TYR A 115 2.60 -24.75 -10.18
N TYR A 116 3.38 -23.65 -10.13
CA TYR A 116 4.84 -23.72 -10.05
C TYR A 116 5.40 -23.85 -8.62
N ARG A 117 4.68 -23.34 -7.61
CA ARG A 117 5.23 -23.14 -6.26
C ARG A 117 4.47 -23.85 -5.14
N GLY A 118 3.36 -24.52 -5.46
CA GLY A 118 2.58 -25.28 -4.50
C GLY A 118 1.51 -24.46 -3.77
N TYR A 119 0.88 -25.12 -2.80
CA TYR A 119 -0.28 -24.60 -2.07
C TYR A 119 0.08 -23.43 -1.14
N GLU A 120 1.36 -23.24 -0.84
CA GLU A 120 1.87 -22.17 -0.01
C GLU A 120 1.56 -20.79 -0.62
N VAL A 121 1.70 -20.64 -1.94
CA VAL A 121 1.27 -19.43 -2.65
C VAL A 121 -0.23 -19.24 -2.56
N LEU A 122 -1.00 -20.34 -2.61
CA LEU A 122 -2.45 -20.28 -2.47
C LEU A 122 -2.83 -19.74 -1.09
N LEU A 123 -2.20 -20.23 -0.02
CA LEU A 123 -2.47 -19.75 1.34
C LEU A 123 -2.13 -18.27 1.50
N MET A 124 -0.98 -17.82 0.99
CA MET A 124 -0.60 -16.41 1.00
C MET A 124 -1.57 -15.54 0.19
N GLY A 125 -1.95 -16.00 -1.00
CA GLY A 125 -2.91 -15.32 -1.88
C GLY A 125 -4.30 -15.22 -1.27
N LEU A 126 -4.80 -16.29 -0.64
CA LEU A 126 -6.07 -16.30 0.08
C LEU A 126 -6.04 -15.37 1.30
N GLY A 127 -4.92 -15.32 2.03
CA GLY A 127 -4.72 -14.35 3.11
C GLY A 127 -4.79 -12.91 2.61
N GLY A 128 -4.14 -12.60 1.49
CA GLY A 128 -4.19 -11.27 0.87
C GLY A 128 -5.59 -10.91 0.37
N LEU A 129 -6.28 -11.85 -0.29
CA LEU A 129 -7.66 -11.68 -0.74
C LEU A 129 -8.62 -11.48 0.45
N PHE A 130 -8.45 -12.22 1.53
CA PHE A 130 -9.22 -12.05 2.76
C PHE A 130 -9.03 -10.63 3.32
N LEU A 131 -7.78 -10.18 3.48
CA LEU A 131 -7.49 -8.84 3.96
C LEU A 131 -8.09 -7.77 3.05
N GLY A 132 -7.98 -7.91 1.73
CA GLY A 132 -8.52 -6.96 0.75
C GLY A 132 -10.05 -6.90 0.71
N LEU A 133 -10.74 -8.05 0.75
CA LEU A 133 -12.21 -8.10 0.74
C LEU A 133 -12.79 -7.63 2.08
N PHE A 134 -12.38 -8.25 3.19
CA PHE A 134 -12.90 -7.93 4.52
C PHE A 134 -12.43 -6.56 5.04
N TYR A 135 -11.58 -5.85 4.29
CA TYR A 135 -11.24 -4.47 4.55
C TYR A 135 -12.48 -3.57 4.64
N THR A 136 -13.43 -3.69 3.68
CA THR A 136 -14.61 -2.82 3.56
C THR A 136 -15.93 -3.55 3.25
N LEU A 137 -15.92 -4.86 3.00
CA LEU A 137 -17.11 -5.63 2.58
C LEU A 137 -18.34 -5.48 3.49
N THR A 138 -18.14 -5.22 4.78
CA THR A 138 -19.21 -5.05 5.76
C THR A 138 -19.02 -3.75 6.55
N ARG A 139 -20.06 -3.28 7.25
CA ARG A 139 -19.96 -2.14 8.19
C ARG A 139 -19.02 -2.40 9.37
N LYS A 140 -18.55 -3.64 9.55
CA LYS A 140 -17.52 -4.04 10.51
C LYS A 140 -16.23 -4.49 9.82
N GLY A 141 -16.02 -4.07 8.57
CA GLY A 141 -14.76 -4.31 7.85
C GLY A 141 -13.57 -3.73 8.60
N LEU A 142 -12.38 -4.28 8.37
CA LEU A 142 -11.17 -3.96 9.13
C LEU A 142 -10.87 -2.45 9.16
N LYS A 143 -11.13 -1.73 8.05
CA LYS A 143 -11.02 -0.27 7.95
C LYS A 143 -11.87 0.44 9.02
N TYR A 144 -13.10 -0.02 9.22
CA TYR A 144 -14.12 0.66 10.03
C TYR A 144 -14.05 0.36 11.53
N ILE A 145 -13.17 -0.57 11.95
CA ILE A 145 -12.98 -0.97 13.35
C ILE A 145 -11.54 -0.74 13.83
N ALA A 146 -10.83 0.20 13.19
CA ALA A 146 -9.45 0.59 13.48
C ALA A 146 -8.41 -0.54 13.35
N LEU A 147 -8.73 -1.60 12.59
CA LEU A 147 -7.78 -2.64 12.18
C LEU A 147 -7.21 -2.40 10.78
N GLY A 148 -7.61 -1.30 10.13
CA GLY A 148 -7.21 -0.98 8.76
C GLY A 148 -5.70 -0.85 8.59
N ASP A 149 -5.04 -0.10 9.49
CA ASP A 149 -3.60 0.11 9.48
C ASP A 149 -2.83 -1.22 9.60
N LEU A 150 -3.26 -2.09 10.53
CA LEU A 150 -2.67 -3.42 10.70
C LEU A 150 -2.89 -4.31 9.48
N ALA A 151 -4.09 -4.31 8.91
CA ALA A 151 -4.41 -5.09 7.71
C ALA A 151 -3.55 -4.66 6.52
N ILE A 152 -3.41 -3.35 6.28
CA ILE A 152 -2.57 -2.79 5.22
C ILE A 152 -1.10 -3.06 5.47
N PHE A 153 -0.62 -2.96 6.72
CA PHE A 153 0.75 -3.31 7.07
C PHE A 153 1.05 -4.76 6.70
N ILE A 154 0.21 -5.70 7.13
CA ILE A 154 0.39 -7.13 6.87
C ILE A 154 0.33 -7.40 5.36
N ALA A 155 -0.69 -6.88 4.67
CA ALA A 155 -0.94 -7.17 3.27
C ALA A 155 0.18 -6.65 2.35
N PHE A 156 0.54 -5.37 2.45
CA PHE A 156 1.47 -4.72 1.53
C PHE A 156 2.92 -4.71 2.03
N GLY A 157 3.16 -4.94 3.32
CA GLY A 157 4.49 -5.16 3.88
C GLY A 157 4.88 -6.64 3.80
N PRO A 158 4.85 -7.39 4.91
CA PRO A 158 5.34 -8.76 4.95
C PRO A 158 4.73 -9.70 3.91
N LEU A 159 3.40 -9.77 3.81
CA LEU A 159 2.74 -10.78 2.98
C LEU A 159 3.11 -10.64 1.50
N LEU A 160 3.07 -9.41 0.98
CA LEU A 160 3.41 -9.15 -0.41
C LEU A 160 4.91 -9.34 -0.70
N VAL A 161 5.81 -8.92 0.19
CA VAL A 161 7.27 -9.10 0.01
C VAL A 161 7.65 -10.58 0.09
N ILE A 162 7.22 -11.28 1.14
CA ILE A 162 7.49 -12.72 1.33
C ILE A 162 6.88 -13.52 0.19
N GLY A 163 5.61 -13.27 -0.13
CA GLY A 163 4.89 -13.97 -1.20
C GLY A 163 5.53 -13.74 -2.57
N SER A 164 5.99 -12.53 -2.86
CA SER A 164 6.69 -12.23 -4.12
C SER A 164 8.04 -12.92 -4.20
N TYR A 165 8.84 -12.88 -3.12
CA TYR A 165 10.12 -13.58 -3.06
C TYR A 165 9.93 -15.09 -3.26
N PHE A 166 9.05 -15.71 -2.48
CA PHE A 166 8.77 -17.14 -2.58
C PHE A 166 8.21 -17.51 -3.96
N SER A 167 7.34 -16.68 -4.54
CA SER A 167 6.81 -16.93 -5.89
C SER A 167 7.93 -16.94 -6.94
N LEU A 168 8.93 -16.08 -6.79
CA LEU A 168 10.04 -15.95 -7.72
C LEU A 168 11.11 -17.03 -7.52
N THR A 169 11.43 -17.42 -6.28
CA THR A 169 12.55 -18.34 -5.97
C THR A 169 12.12 -19.75 -5.57
N GLY A 170 10.91 -19.91 -5.03
CA GLY A 170 10.46 -21.16 -4.40
C GLY A 170 11.13 -21.45 -3.06
N LYS A 171 11.77 -20.44 -2.44
CA LYS A 171 12.47 -20.56 -1.17
C LYS A 171 11.93 -19.57 -0.17
N TYR A 172 12.00 -19.95 1.11
CA TYR A 172 11.75 -19.04 2.21
C TYR A 172 13.05 -18.42 2.69
N ASP A 173 13.00 -17.12 2.97
CA ASP A 173 14.06 -16.39 3.66
C ASP A 173 13.41 -15.45 4.68
N TRP A 174 13.67 -15.67 5.97
CA TRP A 174 13.16 -14.84 7.05
C TRP A 174 13.55 -13.35 6.91
N GLN A 175 14.66 -13.04 6.25
CA GLN A 175 15.08 -11.67 6.03
C GLN A 175 14.12 -10.87 5.15
N THR A 176 13.30 -11.55 4.33
CA THR A 176 12.23 -10.91 3.55
C THR A 176 11.19 -10.25 4.44
N PHE A 177 10.92 -10.81 5.63
CA PHE A 177 10.09 -10.16 6.65
C PHE A 177 10.74 -8.85 7.11
N LEU A 178 12.04 -8.88 7.44
CA LEU A 178 12.76 -7.73 7.97
C LEU A 178 12.86 -6.57 6.96
N ILE A 179 13.20 -6.84 5.70
CA ILE A 179 13.27 -5.80 4.66
C ILE A 179 11.89 -5.25 4.27
N SER A 180 10.80 -5.96 4.60
CA SER A 180 9.44 -5.47 4.36
C SER A 180 8.98 -4.40 5.35
N LEU A 181 9.58 -4.34 6.55
CA LEU A 181 9.11 -3.49 7.64
C LEU A 181 9.20 -1.99 7.32
N PRO A 182 10.32 -1.44 6.79
CA PRO A 182 10.41 -0.03 6.42
C PRO A 182 9.34 0.37 5.40
N ILE A 183 9.09 -0.51 4.44
CA ILE A 183 8.12 -0.30 3.35
C ILE A 183 6.70 -0.38 3.89
N GLY A 184 6.39 -1.38 4.70
CA GLY A 184 5.10 -1.50 5.39
C GLY A 184 4.78 -0.26 6.23
N PHE A 185 5.74 0.29 6.97
CA PHE A 185 5.56 1.53 7.73
C PHE A 185 5.17 2.71 6.84
N LEU A 186 5.84 2.88 5.70
CA LEU A 186 5.52 3.95 4.77
C LEU A 186 4.20 3.72 4.03
N VAL A 187 3.81 2.48 3.73
CA VAL A 187 2.46 2.18 3.20
C VAL A 187 1.38 2.51 4.23
N VAL A 188 1.58 2.15 5.49
CA VAL A 188 0.67 2.55 6.58
C VAL A 188 0.66 4.07 6.72
N ALA A 189 1.78 4.77 6.54
CA ALA A 189 1.80 6.24 6.56
C ALA A 189 0.91 6.86 5.46
N ILE A 190 0.83 6.25 4.27
CA ILE A 190 -0.09 6.67 3.20
C ILE A 190 -1.54 6.54 3.68
N LEU A 191 -1.91 5.38 4.21
CA LEU A 191 -3.26 5.15 4.73
C LEU A 191 -3.58 6.05 5.93
N HIS A 192 -2.64 6.20 6.86
CA HIS A 192 -2.81 7.01 8.05
C HIS A 192 -3.02 8.47 7.69
N ALA A 193 -2.31 8.99 6.68
CA ALA A 193 -2.56 10.31 6.13
C ALA A 193 -3.95 10.44 5.50
N ASN A 194 -4.39 9.43 4.75
CA ASN A 194 -5.74 9.34 4.18
C ASN A 194 -6.82 9.36 5.26
N ASN A 195 -6.70 8.53 6.30
CA ASN A 195 -7.65 8.48 7.41
C ASN A 195 -7.61 9.74 8.29
N SER A 196 -6.47 10.42 8.37
CA SER A 196 -6.32 11.60 9.23
C SER A 196 -6.95 12.87 8.66
N ARG A 197 -6.95 13.05 7.34
CA ARG A 197 -7.67 14.17 6.71
C ARG A 197 -9.18 14.05 6.86
N ASP A 198 -9.69 12.82 6.97
CA ASP A 198 -11.12 12.52 7.08
C ASP A 198 -11.60 12.32 8.53
N ILE A 199 -10.73 12.57 9.53
CA ILE A 199 -10.98 12.34 10.97
C ILE A 199 -12.28 12.98 11.50
N PHE A 200 -12.67 14.15 10.99
CA PHE A 200 -13.89 14.87 11.42
C PHE A 200 -15.14 14.48 10.63
N ASN A 201 -14.96 13.89 9.44
CA ASN A 201 -16.06 13.49 8.56
C ASN A 201 -16.51 12.06 8.87
N ASP A 202 -15.54 11.15 9.04
CA ASP A 202 -15.79 9.72 9.27
C ASP A 202 -16.54 9.42 10.58
N ASN A 203 -16.37 10.27 11.59
CA ASN A 203 -17.11 10.17 12.86
C ASN A 203 -18.63 10.24 12.67
N ARG A 204 -19.11 10.89 11.59
CA ARG A 204 -20.55 11.05 11.32
C ARG A 204 -21.24 9.73 10.95
N VAL A 205 -20.50 8.79 10.37
CA VAL A 205 -21.04 7.49 9.92
C VAL A 205 -20.72 6.33 10.87
N LYS A 206 -20.32 6.65 12.12
CA LYS A 206 -20.07 5.69 13.21
C LYS A 206 -18.98 4.65 12.91
N ILE A 207 -18.05 4.96 12.01
CA ILE A 207 -16.85 4.15 11.80
C ILE A 207 -15.73 4.62 12.74
N LYS A 208 -14.74 3.74 12.97
CA LYS A 208 -13.55 4.03 13.77
C LYS A 208 -12.31 3.72 12.95
N THR A 209 -11.48 4.73 12.71
CA THR A 209 -10.12 4.58 12.18
C THR A 209 -9.12 4.88 13.29
N VAL A 210 -7.84 4.52 13.11
CA VAL A 210 -6.80 4.80 14.11
C VAL A 210 -6.73 6.31 14.44
N PRO A 211 -6.70 7.25 13.46
CA PRO A 211 -6.73 8.69 13.76
C PRO A 211 -7.93 9.12 14.58
N ILE A 212 -9.13 8.56 14.35
CA ILE A 212 -10.34 8.86 15.13
C ILE A 212 -10.16 8.44 16.60
N LEU A 213 -9.57 7.26 16.84
CA LEU A 213 -9.39 6.73 18.20
C LEU A 213 -8.37 7.53 19.02
N ILE A 214 -7.26 7.93 18.40
CA ILE A 214 -6.15 8.58 19.11
C ILE A 214 -6.24 10.11 19.06
N GLY A 215 -7.07 10.66 18.16
CA GLY A 215 -7.21 12.09 17.93
C GLY A 215 -6.11 12.69 17.05
N LEU A 216 -6.34 13.91 16.55
CA LEU A 216 -5.46 14.58 15.58
C LEU A 216 -4.02 14.77 16.10
N ASN A 217 -3.84 15.15 17.36
CA ASN A 217 -2.51 15.40 17.92
C ASN A 217 -1.66 14.12 18.01
N ALA A 218 -2.24 13.02 18.50
CA ALA A 218 -1.54 11.74 18.52
C ALA A 218 -1.37 11.18 17.09
N SER A 219 -2.32 11.44 16.18
CA SER A 219 -2.17 11.11 14.76
C SER A 219 -0.94 11.77 14.11
N LYS A 220 -0.63 13.03 14.43
CA LYS A 220 0.61 13.69 13.98
C LYS A 220 1.86 12.94 14.45
N ILE A 221 1.86 12.48 15.70
CA ILE A 221 2.97 11.71 16.27
C ILE A 221 3.07 10.34 15.59
N ALA A 222 1.95 9.64 15.43
CA ALA A 222 1.90 8.35 14.72
C ALA A 222 2.44 8.48 13.29
N TYR A 223 2.05 9.51 12.55
CA TYR A 223 2.57 9.78 11.21
C TYR A 223 4.09 10.01 11.20
N LEU A 224 4.59 10.80 12.15
CA LEU A 224 6.03 11.01 12.33
C LEU A 224 6.76 9.70 12.62
N VAL A 225 6.23 8.87 13.53
CA VAL A 225 6.79 7.56 13.90
C VAL A 225 6.78 6.60 12.72
N LEU A 226 5.72 6.56 11.91
CA LEU A 226 5.66 5.71 10.72
C LEU A 226 6.72 6.13 9.70
N ILE A 227 6.86 7.44 9.43
CA ILE A 227 7.87 7.93 8.49
C ILE A 227 9.29 7.69 8.99
N PHE A 228 9.64 8.21 10.17
CA PHE A 228 11.02 8.10 10.68
C PHE A 228 11.36 6.70 11.18
N GLY A 229 10.37 5.93 11.59
CA GLY A 229 10.51 4.51 11.90
C GLY A 229 11.03 3.71 10.71
N ALA A 230 10.63 4.03 9.46
CA ALA A 230 11.18 3.38 8.28
C ALA A 230 12.70 3.61 8.11
N TYR A 231 13.17 4.83 8.38
CA TYR A 231 14.61 5.13 8.34
C TYR A 231 15.38 4.46 9.49
N ILE A 232 14.82 4.48 10.71
CA ILE A 232 15.41 3.80 11.87
C ILE A 232 15.50 2.29 11.62
N LEU A 233 14.43 1.68 11.10
CA LEU A 233 14.43 0.27 10.71
C LEU A 233 15.50 -0.01 9.67
N THR A 234 15.72 0.89 8.70
CA THR A 234 16.80 0.71 7.72
C THR A 234 18.19 0.71 8.37
N ILE A 235 18.45 1.62 9.33
CA ILE A 235 19.70 1.60 10.10
C ILE A 235 19.85 0.28 10.86
N LEU A 236 18.76 -0.21 11.47
CA LEU A 236 18.76 -1.48 12.18
C LEU A 236 19.07 -2.65 11.23
N LEU A 237 18.51 -2.66 10.01
CA LEU A 237 18.81 -3.69 9.01
C LEU A 237 20.30 -3.69 8.60
N ILE A 238 20.93 -2.51 8.51
CA ILE A 238 22.37 -2.38 8.26
C ILE A 238 23.16 -2.95 9.46
N GLY A 239 22.82 -2.54 10.68
CA GLY A 239 23.49 -3.01 11.90
C GLY A 239 23.36 -4.52 12.14
N LEU A 240 22.26 -5.12 11.68
CA LEU A 240 22.03 -6.58 11.71
C LEU A 240 22.64 -7.32 10.52
N ASN A 241 23.35 -6.63 9.62
CA ASN A 241 23.91 -7.20 8.38
C ASN A 241 22.87 -7.89 7.48
N VAL A 242 21.61 -7.45 7.53
CA VAL A 242 20.54 -7.92 6.62
C VAL A 242 20.70 -7.25 5.25
N ILE A 243 21.10 -5.97 5.26
CA ILE A 243 21.43 -5.18 4.06
C ILE A 243 22.81 -4.54 4.24
N ASN A 244 23.47 -4.24 3.13
CA ASN A 244 24.77 -3.57 3.11
C ASN A 244 24.67 -2.08 3.50
N ILE A 245 25.82 -1.45 3.79
CA ILE A 245 25.93 0.00 4.06
C ILE A 245 25.38 0.88 2.92
N THR A 246 25.29 0.37 1.68
CA THR A 246 24.56 1.02 0.59
C THR A 246 23.11 1.35 0.93
N GLY A 247 22.51 0.68 1.92
CA GLY A 247 21.19 1.00 2.47
C GLY A 247 21.05 2.45 2.93
N LEU A 248 22.16 3.14 3.24
CA LEU A 248 22.16 4.57 3.55
C LEU A 248 21.66 5.46 2.38
N LEU A 249 21.60 4.95 1.15
CA LEU A 249 21.03 5.69 0.02
C LEU A 249 19.58 6.13 0.25
N VAL A 250 18.79 5.39 1.05
CA VAL A 250 17.40 5.80 1.33
C VAL A 250 17.32 7.17 2.01
N PHE A 251 18.38 7.61 2.71
CA PHE A 251 18.44 8.88 3.42
C PHE A 251 18.42 10.09 2.47
N LEU A 252 18.69 9.89 1.18
CA LEU A 252 18.50 10.93 0.15
C LEU A 252 17.04 11.39 0.04
N SER A 253 16.07 10.60 0.52
CA SER A 253 14.65 10.97 0.57
C SER A 253 14.23 11.78 1.81
N ILE A 254 15.12 11.99 2.79
CA ILE A 254 14.82 12.71 4.04
C ILE A 254 14.26 14.12 3.83
N PRO A 255 14.75 14.94 2.88
CA PRO A 255 14.18 16.27 2.67
C PRO A 255 12.67 16.24 2.40
N VAL A 256 12.20 15.22 1.66
CA VAL A 256 10.77 15.02 1.39
C VAL A 256 10.03 14.53 2.63
N ALA A 257 10.62 13.62 3.41
CA ALA A 257 10.06 13.16 4.68
C ALA A 257 9.85 14.31 5.67
N ILE A 258 10.88 15.14 5.88
CA ILE A 258 10.81 16.32 6.76
C ILE A 258 9.74 17.29 6.28
N ARG A 259 9.67 17.57 4.97
CA ARG A 259 8.64 18.45 4.40
C ARG A 259 7.24 17.91 4.70
N ASN A 260 7.00 16.63 4.44
CA ASN A 260 5.69 16.01 4.66
C ASN A 260 5.30 16.05 6.15
N VAL A 261 6.21 15.74 7.07
CA VAL A 261 5.94 15.80 8.52
C VAL A 261 5.68 17.24 9.00
N LYS A 262 6.45 18.22 8.51
CA LYS A 262 6.24 19.65 8.82
C LYS A 262 4.92 20.19 8.28
N GLU A 263 4.46 19.71 7.12
CA GLU A 263 3.15 20.07 6.60
C GLU A 263 2.02 19.39 7.39
N PHE A 264 2.18 18.11 7.71
CA PHE A 264 1.20 17.37 8.51
C PHE A 264 0.99 18.01 9.89
N SER A 265 2.07 18.44 10.54
CA SER A 265 2.01 19.04 11.87
C SER A 265 1.20 20.34 11.93
N LYS A 266 1.06 21.05 10.80
CA LYS A 266 0.28 22.29 10.67
C LYS A 266 -1.23 22.05 10.65
N ALA A 267 -1.70 20.83 10.45
CA ALA A 267 -3.14 20.53 10.48
C ALA A 267 -3.71 20.84 11.88
N THR A 268 -4.86 21.49 11.94
CA THR A 268 -5.56 21.76 13.21
C THR A 268 -7.02 21.31 13.08
N SER A 269 -7.73 21.23 14.19
CA SER A 269 -9.16 20.85 14.17
C SER A 269 -10.01 21.78 13.32
N ASN A 270 -9.59 23.04 13.15
CA ASN A 270 -10.28 24.04 12.34
C ASN A 270 -9.71 24.16 10.91
N ASN A 271 -8.58 23.50 10.61
CA ASN A 271 -7.94 23.57 9.30
C ASN A 271 -7.19 22.28 8.96
N ILE A 272 -7.86 21.41 8.21
CA ILE A 272 -7.30 20.16 7.67
C ILE A 272 -6.64 20.33 6.28
N SER A 273 -6.72 21.52 5.67
CA SER A 273 -6.16 21.80 4.34
C SER A 273 -4.71 21.35 4.14
N PRO A 274 -3.80 21.46 5.14
CA PRO A 274 -2.41 21.00 4.99
C PRO A 274 -2.27 19.49 4.70
N ILE A 275 -3.26 18.67 5.06
CA ILE A 275 -3.19 17.21 4.95
C ILE A 275 -4.13 16.60 3.89
N VAL A 276 -4.89 17.42 3.16
CA VAL A 276 -5.87 16.92 2.16
C VAL A 276 -5.25 16.01 1.11
N ILE A 277 -4.05 16.35 0.60
CA ILE A 277 -3.33 15.53 -0.40
C ILE A 277 -2.13 14.78 0.18
N MET A 278 -2.10 14.63 1.50
CA MET A 278 -0.91 14.11 2.17
C MET A 278 -0.65 12.65 1.83
N ASP A 279 -1.68 11.82 1.68
CA ASP A 279 -1.57 10.45 1.17
C ASP A 279 -0.82 10.37 -0.17
N VAL A 280 -1.10 11.28 -1.10
CA VAL A 280 -0.38 11.39 -2.38
C VAL A 280 1.08 11.80 -2.16
N LYS A 281 1.35 12.79 -1.29
CA LYS A 281 2.72 13.22 -0.96
C LYS A 281 3.51 12.12 -0.23
N THR A 282 2.86 11.33 0.61
CA THR A 282 3.46 10.18 1.29
C THR A 282 3.70 9.04 0.31
N ALA A 283 2.83 8.84 -0.68
CA ALA A 283 3.07 7.87 -1.75
C ALA A 283 4.28 8.26 -2.63
N GLN A 284 4.49 9.56 -2.86
CA GLN A 284 5.72 10.05 -3.51
C GLN A 284 6.96 9.75 -2.67
N LEU A 285 6.90 9.98 -1.35
CA LEU A 285 7.98 9.62 -0.43
C LEU A 285 8.25 8.11 -0.45
N HIS A 286 7.22 7.29 -0.36
CA HIS A 286 7.31 5.83 -0.43
C HIS A 286 7.98 5.38 -1.74
N THR A 287 7.64 6.01 -2.86
CA THR A 287 8.25 5.73 -4.17
C THR A 287 9.73 6.09 -4.17
N GLN A 288 10.11 7.29 -3.70
CA GLN A 288 11.50 7.71 -3.65
C GLN A 288 12.33 6.81 -2.72
N PHE A 289 11.84 6.58 -1.51
CA PHE A 289 12.46 5.67 -0.54
C PHE A 289 12.61 4.27 -1.14
N GLY A 290 11.55 3.73 -1.73
CA GLY A 290 11.51 2.41 -2.34
C GLY A 290 12.50 2.24 -3.48
N ILE A 291 12.56 3.19 -4.42
CA ILE A 291 13.53 3.17 -5.53
C ILE A 291 14.96 3.21 -4.99
N LEU A 292 15.25 4.11 -4.05
CA LEU A 292 16.58 4.20 -3.43
C LEU A 292 16.94 2.90 -2.70
N PHE A 293 15.97 2.24 -2.06
CA PHE A 293 16.19 1.00 -1.35
C PHE A 293 16.44 -0.18 -2.31
N ILE A 294 15.69 -0.26 -3.42
CA ILE A 294 15.94 -1.22 -4.50
C ILE A 294 17.34 -1.03 -5.08
N LEU A 295 17.73 0.21 -5.38
CA LEU A 295 19.07 0.53 -5.88
C LEU A 295 20.16 0.15 -4.87
N ALA A 296 19.95 0.42 -3.58
CA ALA A 296 20.88 0.03 -2.53
C ALA A 296 21.12 -1.49 -2.48
N ILE A 297 20.04 -2.28 -2.56
CA ILE A 297 20.11 -3.75 -2.58
C ILE A 297 20.86 -4.23 -3.83
N ILE A 298 20.54 -3.70 -5.01
CA ILE A 298 21.20 -4.11 -6.26
C ILE A 298 22.69 -3.73 -6.25
N LEU A 299 23.03 -2.51 -5.84
CA LEU A 299 24.42 -2.03 -5.79
C LEU A 299 25.27 -2.86 -4.84
N SER A 300 24.71 -3.32 -3.72
CA SER A 300 25.43 -4.17 -2.76
C SER A 300 25.85 -5.53 -3.31
N LYS A 301 25.29 -5.98 -4.44
CA LYS A 301 25.74 -7.21 -5.10
C LYS A 301 27.13 -7.06 -5.75
N PHE A 302 27.51 -5.83 -6.06
CA PHE A 302 28.74 -5.51 -6.80
C PHE A 302 29.84 -4.91 -5.93
N LEU A 303 29.61 -4.78 -4.62
CA LEU A 303 30.55 -4.26 -3.62
C LEU A 303 30.92 -5.38 -2.64
#